data_AF-A0A537FJ93-F1
#
_entry.id   AF-A0A537FJ93-F1
#
_cell.length_a   1.000
_cell.length_b   1.000
_cell.length_c   1.000
_cell.angle_alpha   90.00
_cell.angle_beta   90.00
_cell.angle_gamma   90.00
#
_symmetry.space_group_name_H-M   'P 1'
#
loop_
_entity.id
_entity.type
_entity.pdbx_description
1 polymer ?
#
loop_
_entity_poly.entity_id
_entity_poly.type
_entity_poly.pdbx_seq_one_letter_code
_entity_poly.pdbx_strand_id
1 'polypeptide(L)'
;MSRLMFLDPKKITMPLERVVGDAQEYEAQGNKLRAEVAYRIAGGISLYRSDVDSVNKFFSKAASLAGDSHPEYQVILKRSSEAVAIARKYYEEFRPSVAQT
;
A
#
# COMPACT_ATOMS: atom_id res chain seq x y z
N MET A 1 11.53 1.22 -4.69
CA MET A 1 10.06 1.19 -4.93
C MET A 1 9.46 -0.21 -5.07
N SER A 2 10.12 -1.18 -5.73
CA SER A 2 9.50 -2.49 -6.07
C SER A 2 8.97 -3.34 -4.90
N ARG A 3 9.47 -3.16 -3.67
CA ARG A 3 9.03 -3.94 -2.49
C ARG A 3 7.67 -3.50 -1.90
N LEU A 4 7.15 -2.35 -2.31
CA LEU A 4 5.93 -1.76 -1.76
C LEU A 4 4.74 -1.79 -2.73
N MET A 5 4.99 -2.20 -3.97
CA MET A 5 3.99 -2.37 -5.01
C MET A 5 3.60 -3.84 -5.10
N PHE A 6 2.33 -4.10 -5.34
CA PHE A 6 1.89 -5.45 -5.64
C PHE A 6 2.25 -5.81 -7.07
N LEU A 7 2.88 -6.97 -7.25
CA LEU A 7 3.23 -7.51 -8.58
C LEU A 7 1.98 -7.76 -9.43
N ASP A 8 0.90 -8.20 -8.80
CA ASP A 8 -0.39 -8.44 -9.45
C ASP A 8 -1.53 -7.99 -8.52
N PRO A 9 -1.94 -6.71 -8.59
CA PRO A 9 -2.92 -6.16 -7.66
C PRO A 9 -4.32 -6.77 -7.82
N LYS A 10 -4.61 -7.43 -8.95
CA LYS A 10 -5.89 -8.14 -9.16
C LYS A 10 -6.02 -9.38 -8.29
N LYS A 11 -4.89 -9.93 -7.81
CA LYS A 11 -4.87 -11.05 -6.86
C LYS A 11 -5.12 -10.61 -5.42
N ILE A 12 -5.23 -9.31 -5.16
CA ILE A 12 -5.61 -8.79 -3.84
C ILE A 12 -7.13 -8.95 -3.70
N THR A 13 -7.54 -10.11 -3.19
CA THR A 13 -8.95 -10.43 -2.93
C THR A 13 -9.48 -9.82 -1.64
N MET A 14 -8.60 -9.21 -0.83
CA MET A 14 -8.95 -8.63 0.45
C MET A 14 -9.42 -7.17 0.29
N PRO A 15 -10.62 -6.80 0.77
CA PRO A 15 -11.07 -5.42 0.77
C PRO A 15 -10.15 -4.53 1.61
N LEU A 16 -9.90 -3.30 1.17
CA LEU A 16 -9.07 -2.32 1.90
C LEU A 16 -9.60 -2.11 3.33
N GLU A 17 -10.92 -2.04 3.46
CA GLU A 17 -11.63 -1.78 4.71
C GLU A 17 -11.35 -2.88 5.74
N ARG A 18 -11.28 -4.14 5.28
CA ARG A 18 -10.90 -5.28 6.12
C ARG A 18 -9.45 -5.18 6.57
N VAL A 19 -8.53 -4.88 5.66
CA VAL A 19 -7.10 -4.72 5.99
C VAL A 19 -6.89 -3.61 7.02
N VAL A 20 -7.62 -2.49 6.88
CA VAL A 20 -7.56 -1.37 7.83
C VAL A 20 -8.13 -1.75 9.19
N GLY A 21 -9.24 -2.49 9.23
CA GLY A 21 -9.81 -3.01 10.48
C GLY A 21 -8.82 -3.90 11.23
N ASP A 22 -8.21 -4.86 10.53
CA ASP A 22 -7.18 -5.74 11.09
C ASP A 22 -5.98 -4.93 11.62
N ALA A 23 -5.53 -3.92 10.87
CA ALA A 23 -4.41 -3.05 11.29
C ALA A 23 -4.70 -2.32 12.60
N GLN A 24 -5.91 -1.75 12.72
CA GLN A 24 -6.35 -1.04 13.92
C GLN A 24 -6.50 -1.98 15.12
N GLU A 25 -7.03 -3.19 14.90
CA GLU A 25 -7.14 -4.20 15.95
C GLU A 25 -5.76 -4.63 16.46
N TYR A 26 -4.80 -4.90 15.57
CA TYR A 26 -3.44 -5.23 15.97
C TYR A 26 -2.75 -4.08 16.71
N GLU A 27 -2.96 -2.82 16.28
CA GLU A 27 -2.42 -1.64 16.94
C GLU A 27 -2.99 -1.52 18.37
N ALA A 28 -4.31 -1.70 18.54
CA ALA A 28 -4.98 -1.67 19.84
C ALA A 28 -4.53 -2.79 20.79
N GLN A 29 -4.21 -3.97 20.25
CA GLN A 29 -3.67 -5.10 21.01
C GLN A 29 -2.17 -4.95 21.31
N GLY A 30 -1.52 -3.87 20.87
CA GLY A 30 -0.08 -3.64 21.04
C GLY A 30 0.81 -4.48 20.12
N ASN A 31 0.23 -5.21 19.16
CA ASN A 31 0.96 -6.02 18.18
C ASN A 31 1.48 -5.13 17.03
N LYS A 32 2.53 -4.36 17.33
CA LYS A 32 3.11 -3.38 16.40
C LYS A 32 3.55 -3.98 15.07
N LEU A 33 4.12 -5.19 15.08
CA LEU A 33 4.58 -5.86 13.86
C LEU A 33 3.43 -6.19 12.92
N ARG A 34 2.33 -6.79 13.44
CA ARG A 34 1.18 -7.10 12.59
C ARG A 34 0.45 -5.85 12.12
N ALA A 35 0.34 -4.84 12.97
CA ALA A 35 -0.24 -3.55 12.61
C ALA A 35 0.56 -2.88 11.48
N GLU A 36 1.88 -2.86 11.59
CA GLU A 36 2.79 -2.31 10.58
C GLU A 36 2.63 -3.01 9.21
N VAL A 37 2.64 -4.34 9.20
CA VAL A 37 2.44 -5.13 7.98
C VAL A 37 1.06 -4.84 7.36
N ALA A 38 0.01 -4.79 8.17
CA ALA A 38 -1.35 -4.53 7.68
C ALA A 38 -1.48 -3.11 7.09
N TYR A 39 -0.89 -2.09 7.74
CA TYR A 39 -0.85 -0.74 7.17
C TYR A 39 -0.02 -0.66 5.89
N ARG A 40 1.10 -1.40 5.77
CA ARG A 40 1.84 -1.50 4.50
C ARG A 40 0.95 -2.05 3.39
N ILE A 41 0.18 -3.12 3.66
CA ILE A 41 -0.74 -3.72 2.69
C ILE A 41 -1.80 -2.70 2.26
N ALA A 42 -2.40 -1.97 3.21
CA ALA A 42 -3.36 -0.91 2.93
C ALA A 42 -2.76 0.22 2.05
N GLY A 43 -1.52 0.61 2.33
CA GLY A 43 -0.77 1.56 1.51
C GLY A 43 -0.54 1.06 0.08
N GLY A 44 -0.15 -0.21 -0.07
CA GLY A 44 0.00 -0.85 -1.38
C GLY A 44 -1.31 -0.90 -2.19
N ILE A 45 -2.44 -1.16 -1.54
CA ILE A 45 -3.75 -1.18 -2.19
C ILE A 45 -4.12 0.25 -2.65
N SER A 46 -3.77 1.24 -1.85
CA SER A 46 -3.99 2.65 -2.17
C SER A 46 -3.15 3.12 -3.36
N LEU A 47 -1.91 2.61 -3.51
CA LEU A 47 -1.10 2.83 -4.72
C LEU A 47 -1.82 2.30 -5.96
N TYR A 48 -2.40 1.10 -5.88
CA TYR A 48 -3.17 0.51 -6.99
C TYR A 48 -4.42 1.33 -7.32
N ARG A 49 -5.15 1.82 -6.31
CA ARG A 49 -6.33 2.67 -6.48
C ARG A 49 -6.00 4.10 -6.92
N SER A 50 -4.72 4.44 -7.07
CA SER A 50 -4.24 5.80 -7.35
C SER A 50 -4.70 6.86 -6.34
N ASP A 51 -4.79 6.49 -5.07
CA ASP A 51 -5.24 7.37 -3.98
C ASP A 51 -4.04 7.86 -3.16
N VAL A 52 -3.56 9.07 -3.46
CA VAL A 52 -2.38 9.68 -2.83
C VAL A 52 -2.59 9.92 -1.33
N ASP A 53 -3.79 10.33 -0.93
CA ASP A 53 -4.09 10.66 0.46
C ASP A 53 -4.07 9.40 1.33
N SER A 54 -4.67 8.31 0.84
CA SER A 54 -4.63 7.01 1.52
C SER A 54 -3.22 6.42 1.53
N VAL A 55 -2.43 6.59 0.45
CA VAL A 55 -1.00 6.22 0.43
C VAL A 55 -0.25 6.93 1.56
N ASN A 56 -0.39 8.26 1.66
CA ASN A 56 0.27 9.04 2.70
C ASN A 56 -0.15 8.59 4.11
N LYS A 57 -1.46 8.40 4.32
CA LYS A 57 -2.02 7.97 5.60
C LYS A 57 -1.45 6.63 6.06
N PHE A 58 -1.54 5.60 5.21
CA PHE A 58 -1.19 4.25 5.61
C PHE A 58 0.32 4.03 5.70
N PHE A 59 1.11 4.60 4.78
CA PHE A 59 2.57 4.51 4.89
C PHE A 59 3.13 5.33 6.04
N SER A 60 2.48 6.44 6.45
CA SER A 60 2.87 7.18 7.66
C SER A 60 2.65 6.34 8.91
N LYS A 61 1.50 5.64 8.99
CA LYS A 61 1.23 4.70 10.09
C LYS A 61 2.24 3.55 10.12
N ALA A 62 2.49 2.89 8.99
CA ALA A 62 3.50 1.84 8.90
C ALA A 62 4.90 2.33 9.33
N ALA A 63 5.32 3.51 8.85
CA ALA A 63 6.60 4.12 9.24
C ALA A 63 6.70 4.39 10.75
N SER A 64 5.63 4.91 11.35
CA SER A 64 5.61 5.19 12.80
C SER A 64 5.78 3.93 13.67
N LEU A 65 5.30 2.79 13.18
CA LEU A 65 5.37 1.51 13.88
C LEU A 65 6.70 0.78 13.62
N ALA A 66 7.24 0.89 12.41
CA ALA A 66 8.51 0.27 12.01
C ALA A 66 9.76 0.95 12.58
N GLY A 67 9.67 2.26 12.87
CA GLY A 67 10.82 3.10 13.16
C GLY A 67 11.79 3.10 11.98
N ASP A 68 13.09 2.92 12.27
CA ASP A 68 14.14 2.94 11.24
C ASP A 68 14.32 1.61 10.48
N SER A 69 13.53 0.59 10.81
CA SER A 69 13.65 -0.76 10.23
C SER A 69 13.26 -0.82 8.74
N HIS A 70 12.46 0.14 8.27
CA HIS A 70 11.89 0.18 6.92
C HIS A 70 12.04 1.59 6.29
N PRO A 71 13.27 2.01 5.92
CA PRO A 71 13.52 3.34 5.34
C PRO A 71 12.77 3.57 4.02
N GLU A 72 12.36 2.51 3.32
CA GLU A 72 11.56 2.57 2.10
C GLU A 72 10.21 3.28 2.29
N TYR A 73 9.63 3.29 3.50
CA TYR A 73 8.39 4.03 3.78
C TYR A 73 8.61 5.54 3.67
N GLN A 74 9.74 6.03 4.18
CA GLN A 74 10.10 7.45 4.06
C GLN A 74 10.32 7.86 2.60
N VAL A 75 10.86 6.95 1.78
CA VAL A 75 11.06 7.19 0.35
C VAL A 75 9.71 7.34 -0.37
N ILE A 76 8.73 6.48 -0.06
CA ILE A 76 7.37 6.62 -0.62
C ILE A 76 6.70 7.90 -0.14
N LEU A 77 6.78 8.24 1.15
CA LEU A 77 6.11 9.42 1.70
C LEU A 77 6.65 10.72 1.07
N LYS A 78 7.96 10.80 0.80
CA LYS A 78 8.57 11.95 0.11
C LYS A 78 8.17 12.07 -1.36
N ARG A 79 7.74 10.98 -1.99
CA ARG A 79 7.47 10.89 -3.43
C ARG A 79 6.10 10.29 -3.72
N SER A 80 5.12 10.50 -2.84
CA SER A 80 3.85 9.76 -2.88
C SER A 80 3.05 9.99 -4.16
N SER A 81 2.99 11.24 -4.64
CA SER A 81 2.36 11.59 -5.92
C SER A 81 3.04 10.90 -7.12
N GLU A 82 4.37 10.89 -7.13
CA GLU A 82 5.14 10.23 -8.19
C GLU A 82 4.99 8.71 -8.13
N ALA A 83 5.01 8.13 -6.92
CA ALA A 83 4.81 6.71 -6.71
C ALA A 83 3.44 6.25 -7.21
N VAL A 84 2.39 7.04 -6.96
CA VAL A 84 1.04 6.80 -7.51
C VAL A 84 1.04 6.89 -9.04
N ALA A 85 1.71 7.89 -9.62
CA ALA A 85 1.79 8.02 -11.08
C ALA A 85 2.52 6.84 -11.74
N ILE A 86 3.62 6.36 -11.15
CA ILE A 86 4.36 5.18 -11.61
C ILE A 86 3.50 3.92 -11.45
N ALA A 87 2.81 3.77 -10.30
CA ALA A 87 1.92 2.64 -10.04
C ALA A 87 0.82 2.56 -11.09
N ARG A 88 0.17 3.70 -11.37
CA ARG A 88 -0.89 3.80 -12.38
C ARG A 88 -0.39 3.35 -13.75
N LYS A 89 0.74 3.90 -14.22
CA LYS A 89 1.34 3.52 -15.52
C LYS A 89 1.65 2.03 -15.59
N TYR A 90 2.31 1.49 -14.56
CA TYR A 90 2.61 0.07 -14.49
C TYR A 90 1.35 -0.79 -14.58
N TYR A 91 0.31 -0.47 -13.81
CA TYR A 91 -0.93 -1.26 -13.84
C TYR A 91 -1.77 -1.08 -15.11
N GLU A 92 -1.63 0.04 -15.82
CA GLU A 92 -2.21 0.25 -17.15
C GLU A 92 -1.48 -0.57 -18.23
N GLU A 93 -0.15 -0.59 -18.23
CA GLU A 93 0.67 -1.34 -19.20
C GLU A 93 0.51 -2.86 -19.06
N PHE A 94 0.36 -3.36 -17.83
CA PHE A 94 0.15 -4.78 -17.55
C PHE A 94 -1.34 -5.17 -17.49
N ARG A 95 -2.25 -4.29 -17.93
CA ARG A 95 -3.66 -4.64 -18.13
C ARG A 95 -3.72 -5.52 -19.39
N PRO A 96 -4.16 -6.80 -19.32
CA PRO A 96 -4.39 -7.58 -20.52
C PRO A 96 -5.38 -6.80 -21.38
N SER A 97 -5.08 -6.62 -22.67
CA SER A 97 -6.07 -6.14 -23.62
C SER A 97 -7.28 -7.06 -23.49
N VAL A 98 -8.41 -6.50 -23.07
CA VAL A 98 -9.67 -7.21 -23.21
C VAL A 98 -9.88 -7.26 -24.72
N ALA A 99 -9.59 -8.40 -25.34
CA ALA A 99 -10.02 -8.68 -26.69
C ALA A 99 -11.56 -8.51 -26.68
N GLN A 100 -12.03 -7.45 -27.32
CA GLN A 100 -13.45 -7.23 -27.56
C GLN A 100 -13.95 -8.45 -28.35
N THR A 101 -14.89 -9.19 -27.76
CA THR A 101 -15.64 -10.26 -28.44
C THR A 101 -17.00 -9.70 -28.81
#